data_AF-A0A5D2B422-F1
#
_entry.id   AF-A0A5D2B422-F1
#
_cell.length_a   1.000
_cell.length_b   1.000
_cell.length_c   1.000
_cell.angle_alpha   90.00
_cell.angle_beta   90.00
_cell.angle_gamma   90.00
#
_symmetry.space_group_name_H-M   'P 1'
#
loop_
_entity.id
_entity.type
_entity.pdbx_description
1 polymer ?
#
loop_
_entity_poly.entity_id
_entity_poly.type
_entity_poly.pdbx_seq_one_letter_code
_entity_poly.pdbx_strand_id
1 'polypeptide(L)'
;DHIKNVTDSFVSLGHWPSAGSFGVNTDILATNPMNLSVVLGVLIFFGKGVDLLDNRKERILNTIQNSEELHEGAIEWLENAQVGLRKIEREKLNLINSTYKILEQLENYKNETIYFD
;
A
#
# COMPACT_ATOMS: atom_id res chain seq x y z
N ASP A 1 -10.11 23.04 1.25
CA ASP A 1 -10.21 21.65 1.72
C ASP A 1 -9.39 21.43 2.98
N HIS A 2 -10.09 21.18 4.09
CA HIS A 2 -9.62 21.43 5.43
C HIS A 2 -9.54 20.10 6.20
N ILE A 3 -8.37 19.46 6.26
CA ILE A 3 -8.12 18.40 7.24
C ILE A 3 -7.79 19.09 8.56
N LYS A 4 -8.79 19.13 9.45
CA LYS A 4 -8.67 19.68 10.80
C LYS A 4 -8.68 18.51 11.80
N ASN A 5 -7.53 18.33 12.45
CA ASN A 5 -7.31 17.79 13.79
C ASN A 5 -7.82 16.38 14.13
N VAL A 6 -6.93 15.41 13.96
CA VAL A 6 -6.94 14.07 14.60
C VAL A 6 -6.45 14.19 16.07
N THR A 7 -7.03 15.10 16.85
CA THR A 7 -6.56 15.36 18.23
C THR A 7 -7.68 15.53 19.26
N ASP A 8 -8.94 15.25 18.90
CA ASP A 8 -10.07 15.35 19.83
C ASP A 8 -10.53 13.97 20.36
N SER A 9 -9.90 12.87 19.92
CA SER A 9 -10.38 11.52 20.22
C SER A 9 -9.83 10.88 21.50
N PHE A 10 -8.88 11.50 22.21
CA PHE A 10 -8.24 10.89 23.39
C PHE A 10 -8.73 11.44 24.74
N VAL A 11 -9.68 12.37 24.76
CA VAL A 11 -10.24 12.96 25.99
C VAL A 11 -11.71 12.57 26.22
N SER A 12 -12.12 11.38 25.78
CA SER A 12 -13.41 10.81 26.17
C SER A 12 -13.26 9.36 26.62
N LEU A 13 -12.68 9.18 27.81
CA LEU A 13 -12.82 7.95 28.59
C LEU A 13 -14.13 7.94 29.41
N GLY A 14 -15.04 8.89 29.16
CA GLY A 14 -16.17 9.19 30.05
C GLY A 14 -17.57 8.93 29.51
N HIS A 15 -17.76 8.57 28.24
CA HIS A 15 -19.09 8.15 27.78
C HIS A 15 -19.01 7.03 26.73
N TRP A 16 -19.34 5.81 27.18
CA TRP A 16 -19.81 4.74 26.31
C TRP A 16 -21.27 4.49 26.73
N PRO A 17 -22.23 4.36 25.80
CA PRO A 17 -23.57 3.94 26.18
C PRO A 17 -23.44 2.55 26.80
N SER A 18 -23.74 2.45 28.10
CA SER A 18 -23.57 1.26 28.93
C SER A 18 -24.52 0.12 28.49
N ALA A 19 -24.28 -0.46 27.32
CA ALA A 19 -24.90 -1.67 26.83
C ALA A 19 -23.79 -2.73 26.75
N GLY A 20 -23.68 -3.51 27.83
CA GLY A 20 -22.60 -4.48 28.02
C GLY A 20 -21.39 -3.91 28.76
N SER A 21 -21.61 -3.09 29.80
CA SER A 21 -20.56 -2.83 30.80
C SER A 21 -20.17 -4.19 31.37
N PHE A 22 -18.89 -4.57 31.27
CA PHE A 22 -18.35 -5.61 32.13
C PHE A 22 -18.85 -5.28 33.54
N GLY A 23 -19.59 -6.19 34.17
CA GLY A 23 -20.12 -6.00 35.50
C GLY A 23 -18.98 -5.96 36.51
N VAL A 24 -18.22 -4.86 36.54
CA VAL A 24 -17.14 -4.63 37.49
C VAL A 24 -17.83 -4.22 38.77
N ASN A 25 -18.02 -5.20 39.66
CA ASN A 25 -18.76 -5.03 40.89
C ASN A 25 -18.00 -4.10 41.85
N THR A 26 -18.40 -2.84 41.95
CA THR A 26 -17.75 -1.82 42.78
C THR A 26 -17.82 -2.10 44.29
N ASP A 27 -18.79 -2.90 44.74
CA ASP A 27 -18.87 -3.37 46.12
C ASP A 27 -17.68 -4.25 46.52
N ILE A 28 -17.10 -5.01 45.58
CA ILE A 28 -15.89 -5.81 45.81
C ILE A 28 -14.66 -4.91 46.03
N LEU A 29 -14.61 -3.76 45.34
CA LEU A 29 -13.52 -2.79 45.45
C LEU A 29 -13.59 -1.98 46.76
N ALA A 30 -14.81 -1.64 47.20
CA ALA A 30 -15.04 -0.85 48.41
C ALA A 30 -14.91 -1.68 49.70
N THR A 31 -15.18 -2.99 49.65
CA THR A 31 -15.22 -3.83 50.85
C THR A 31 -13.84 -4.28 51.35
N ASN A 32 -12.86 -4.55 50.47
CA ASN A 32 -11.49 -4.90 50.88
C ASN A 32 -10.45 -4.54 49.79
N PRO A 33 -9.97 -3.29 49.73
CA PRO A 33 -9.04 -2.82 48.71
C PRO A 33 -7.69 -3.57 48.71
N MET A 34 -7.29 -4.17 49.83
CA MET A 34 -6.06 -4.98 49.93
C MET A 34 -6.19 -6.31 49.17
N ASN A 35 -7.31 -7.01 49.32
CA ASN A 35 -7.52 -8.27 48.58
C ASN A 35 -7.65 -8.01 47.07
N LEU A 36 -8.32 -6.91 46.70
CA LEU A 36 -8.46 -6.51 45.32
C LEU A 36 -7.11 -6.20 44.67
N SER A 37 -6.23 -5.43 45.34
CA SER A 37 -4.93 -5.06 44.77
C SER A 37 -4.03 -6.27 44.54
N VAL A 38 -4.09 -7.28 45.41
CA VAL A 38 -3.40 -8.56 45.23
C VAL A 38 -3.91 -9.31 44.00
N VAL A 39 -5.23 -9.45 43.86
CA VAL A 39 -5.84 -10.12 42.70
C VAL A 39 -5.54 -9.36 41.40
N LEU A 40 -5.61 -8.03 41.42
CA LEU A 40 -5.28 -7.18 40.27
C LEU A 40 -3.79 -7.27 39.90
N GLY A 41 -2.91 -7.34 40.88
CA GLY A 41 -1.46 -7.54 40.68
C GLY A 41 -1.15 -8.87 40.00
N VAL A 42 -1.78 -9.96 40.47
CA VAL A 42 -1.68 -11.29 39.85
C VAL A 42 -2.23 -11.26 38.42
N LEU A 43 -3.39 -10.64 38.21
CA LEU A 43 -4.02 -10.55 36.88
C LEU A 43 -3.17 -9.77 35.87
N ILE A 44 -2.57 -8.64 36.28
CA ILE A 44 -1.68 -7.84 35.43
C ILE A 44 -0.36 -8.59 35.17
N PHE A 45 0.16 -9.30 36.17
CA PHE A 45 1.40 -10.08 36.04
C PHE A 45 1.23 -11.24 35.03
N PHE A 46 0.18 -12.04 35.17
CA PHE A 46 -0.09 -13.14 34.23
C PHE A 46 -0.68 -12.66 32.89
N GLY A 47 -1.41 -11.54 32.88
CA GLY A 47 -2.03 -10.99 31.66
C GLY A 47 -1.03 -10.39 30.67
N LYS A 48 0.18 -10.03 31.12
CA LYS A 48 1.26 -9.52 30.25
C LYS A 48 2.07 -10.62 29.56
N GLY A 49 1.97 -11.88 30.00
CA GLY A 49 2.85 -12.99 29.59
C GLY A 49 2.40 -13.78 28.37
N VAL A 50 1.50 -13.26 27.54
CA VAL A 50 1.07 -13.94 26.31
C VAL A 50 1.74 -13.29 25.09
N ASP A 51 2.83 -13.89 24.63
CA ASP A 51 3.55 -13.55 23.38
C ASP A 51 2.66 -13.56 22.12
N LEU A 52 1.38 -13.94 22.27
CA LEU A 52 0.37 -13.93 21.23
C LEU A 52 0.24 -12.57 20.52
N LEU A 53 0.34 -11.46 21.26
CA LEU A 53 0.17 -10.14 20.65
C LEU A 53 1.39 -9.73 19.82
N ASP A 54 2.59 -10.02 20.28
CA ASP A 54 3.81 -9.68 19.56
C ASP A 54 4.02 -10.60 18.35
N ASN A 55 3.75 -11.90 18.48
CA ASN A 55 3.71 -12.83 17.35
C ASN A 55 2.68 -12.40 16.28
N ARG A 56 1.53 -11.87 16.73
CA ARG A 56 0.50 -11.37 15.81
C ARG A 56 0.94 -10.09 15.12
N LYS A 57 1.60 -9.17 15.83
CA LYS A 57 2.18 -7.95 15.23
C LYS A 57 3.22 -8.31 14.18
N GLU A 58 4.13 -9.22 14.50
CA GLU A 58 5.17 -9.67 13.57
C GLU A 58 4.56 -10.29 12.32
N ARG A 59 3.57 -11.19 12.48
CA ARG A 59 2.90 -11.81 11.32
C ARG A 59 2.21 -10.80 10.42
N ILE A 60 1.57 -9.78 11.00
CA ILE A 60 0.91 -8.72 10.24
C ILE A 60 1.95 -7.88 9.50
N LEU A 61 3.03 -7.49 10.19
CA LEU A 61 4.09 -6.67 9.62
C LEU A 61 4.77 -7.38 8.44
N ASN A 62 5.13 -8.66 8.60
CA ASN A 62 5.73 -9.45 7.52
C ASN A 62 4.79 -9.60 6.32
N THR A 63 3.48 -9.73 6.56
CA THR A 63 2.49 -9.83 5.47
C THR A 63 2.39 -8.52 4.69
N ILE A 64 2.41 -7.38 5.39
CA ILE A 64 2.38 -6.05 4.77
C ILE A 64 3.64 -5.83 3.94
N GLN A 65 4.82 -6.05 4.53
CA GLN A 65 6.08 -5.85 3.84
C GLN A 65 6.20 -6.75 2.60
N ASN A 66 5.85 -8.03 2.71
CA ASN A 66 5.83 -8.93 1.56
C ASN A 66 4.87 -8.46 0.45
N SER A 67 3.71 -7.91 0.81
CA SER A 67 2.78 -7.36 -0.19
C SER A 67 3.30 -6.08 -0.84
N GLU A 68 4.05 -5.26 -0.10
CA GLU A 68 4.68 -4.03 -0.59
C GLU A 68 5.82 -4.36 -1.56
N GLU A 69 6.71 -5.28 -1.21
CA GLU A 69 7.80 -5.76 -2.07
C GLU A 69 7.26 -6.35 -3.40
N LEU A 70 6.20 -7.16 -3.33
CA LEU A 70 5.55 -7.69 -4.53
C LEU A 70 4.91 -6.59 -5.38
N HIS A 71 4.33 -5.58 -4.76
CA HIS A 71 3.71 -4.46 -5.45
C HIS A 71 4.75 -3.57 -6.16
N GLU A 72 5.86 -3.26 -5.48
CA GLU A 72 6.98 -2.53 -6.08
C GLU A 72 7.57 -3.29 -7.29
N GLY A 73 7.81 -4.60 -7.15
CA GLY A 73 8.28 -5.43 -8.27
C GLY A 73 7.30 -5.46 -9.45
N ALA A 74 5.99 -5.46 -9.19
CA ALA A 74 4.98 -5.39 -10.25
C ALA A 74 4.96 -4.03 -10.97
N ILE A 75 5.16 -2.92 -10.23
CA ILE A 75 5.27 -1.59 -10.82
C ILE A 75 6.51 -1.51 -11.71
N GLU A 76 7.66 -1.97 -11.23
CA GLU A 76 8.90 -1.98 -12.01
C GLU A 76 8.73 -2.79 -13.31
N TRP A 77 8.10 -3.97 -13.22
CA TRP A 77 7.81 -4.79 -14.38
C TRP A 77 6.93 -4.05 -15.40
N LEU A 78 5.86 -3.39 -14.94
CA LEU A 78 4.97 -2.61 -15.79
C LEU A 78 5.68 -1.42 -16.44
N GLU A 79 6.52 -0.71 -15.70
CA GLU A 79 7.28 0.42 -16.23
C GLU A 79 8.25 -0.03 -17.32
N ASN A 80 8.99 -1.11 -17.08
CA ASN A 80 9.90 -1.69 -18.06
C ASN A 80 9.17 -2.16 -19.32
N ALA A 81 8.01 -2.81 -19.17
CA ALA A 81 7.17 -3.20 -20.30
C ALA A 81 6.69 -1.98 -21.11
N GLN A 82 6.26 -0.91 -20.44
CA GLN A 82 5.85 0.34 -21.12
C GLN A 82 7.01 1.03 -21.84
N VAL A 83 8.21 1.05 -21.25
CA VAL A 83 9.42 1.57 -21.90
C VAL A 83 9.75 0.75 -23.16
N GLY A 84 9.64 -0.58 -23.07
CA GLY A 84 9.81 -1.49 -24.21
C GLY A 84 8.83 -1.20 -25.34
N LEU A 85 7.53 -1.06 -25.03
CA LEU A 85 6.50 -0.73 -26.02
C LEU A 85 6.77 0.61 -26.70
N ARG A 86 7.12 1.66 -25.95
CA ARG A 86 7.46 2.98 -26.51
C ARG A 86 8.68 2.93 -27.42
N LYS A 87 9.63 2.02 -27.17
CA LYS A 87 10.80 1.81 -28.05
C LYS A 87 10.37 1.21 -29.39
N ILE A 88 9.58 0.14 -29.35
CA ILE A 88 9.05 -0.52 -30.55
C ILE A 88 8.21 0.45 -31.39
N GLU A 89 7.39 1.27 -30.75
CA GLU A 89 6.58 2.27 -31.44
C GLU A 89 7.43 3.31 -32.18
N ARG A 90 8.51 3.81 -31.55
CA ARG A 90 9.49 4.68 -32.21
C ARG A 90 10.20 4.00 -33.37
N GLU A 91 10.64 2.76 -33.21
CA GLU A 91 11.30 2.00 -34.27
C GLU A 91 10.38 1.80 -35.48
N LYS A 92 9.11 1.49 -35.24
CA LYS A 92 8.08 1.40 -36.28
C LYS A 92 7.91 2.74 -37.01
N LEU A 93 7.81 3.85 -36.28
CA LEU A 93 7.66 5.17 -36.88
C LEU A 93 8.88 5.55 -37.73
N ASN A 94 10.08 5.28 -37.23
CA ASN A 94 11.32 5.51 -37.96
C ASN A 94 11.39 4.67 -39.26
N LEU A 95 10.97 3.41 -39.19
CA LEU A 95 10.92 2.53 -40.37
C LEU A 95 9.92 3.06 -41.42
N ILE A 96 8.74 3.49 -40.99
CA ILE A 96 7.73 4.10 -41.87
C ILE A 96 8.31 5.34 -42.56
N ASN A 97 8.93 6.25 -41.79
CA ASN A 97 9.52 7.47 -42.33
C ASN A 97 10.65 7.19 -43.32
N SER A 98 11.51 6.21 -43.02
CA SER A 98 12.56 5.79 -43.95
C SER A 98 11.99 5.17 -45.22
N THR A 99 10.93 4.36 -45.10
CA THR A 99 10.27 3.72 -46.25
C THR A 99 9.66 4.78 -47.17
N TYR A 100 8.96 5.77 -46.61
CA TYR A 100 8.41 6.89 -47.38
C TYR A 100 9.51 7.62 -48.17
N LYS A 101 10.63 7.94 -47.50
CA LYS A 101 11.76 8.60 -48.15
C LYS A 101 12.37 7.78 -49.30
N ILE A 102 12.48 6.46 -49.13
CA ILE A 102 12.99 5.57 -50.19
C ILE A 102 12.02 5.57 -51.39
N LEU A 103 10.71 5.49 -51.13
CA LEU A 103 9.70 5.51 -52.19
C LEU A 103 9.72 6.83 -52.97
N GLU A 104 9.85 7.97 -52.29
CA GLU A 104 9.98 9.29 -52.91
C GLU A 104 11.23 9.39 -53.80
N GLN A 105 12.37 8.88 -53.34
CA GLN A 105 13.59 8.83 -54.14
C GLN A 105 13.42 7.95 -55.39
N LEU A 106 12.75 6.80 -55.24
CA LEU A 106 12.53 5.86 -56.33
C LEU A 106 11.54 6.42 -57.36
N GLU A 107 10.55 7.18 -56.92
CA GLU A 107 9.64 7.93 -57.80
C GLU A 107 10.36 9.03 -58.58
N ASN A 108 11.19 9.82 -57.91
CA ASN A 108 11.98 10.87 -58.58
C ASN A 108 12.95 10.27 -59.62
N TYR A 109 13.65 9.18 -59.28
CA TYR A 109 14.54 8.49 -60.21
C TYR A 109 13.79 7.98 -61.46
N LYS A 110 12.61 7.37 -61.26
CA LYS A 110 11.75 6.92 -62.36
C LYS A 110 11.34 8.10 -63.25
N ASN A 111 10.94 9.23 -62.66
CA ASN A 111 10.51 10.40 -63.40
C ASN A 111 11.66 11.00 -64.22
N GLU A 112 12.87 11.07 -63.68
CA GLU A 112 14.07 11.51 -64.42
C GLU A 112 14.40 10.59 -65.60
N THR A 113 14.31 9.28 -65.42
CA THR A 113 14.63 8.30 -66.49
C THR A 113 13.67 8.41 -67.68
N ILE A 114 12.39 8.73 -67.43
CA ILE A 114 11.37 8.90 -68.48
C ILE A 114 11.61 10.18 -69.32
N TYR A 115 12.33 11.19 -68.80
CA TYR A 115 12.64 12.41 -69.56
C TYR A 115 13.84 12.27 -70.50
N PHE A 116 14.59 11.16 -70.45
CA PHE A 116 15.76 10.91 -71.29
C PHE A 116 15.53 9.94 -72.47
N ASP A 117 14.33 9.34 -72.59
CA ASP A 117 13.85 8.59 -73.77
C ASP A 117 12.89 9.44 -74.62
#